data_AF-X0KYG2-F1
#
_entry.id   AF-X0KYG2-F1
#
_cell.length_a   1.000
_cell.length_b   1.000
_cell.length_c   1.000
_cell.angle_alpha   90.00
_cell.angle_beta   90.00
_cell.angle_gamma   90.00
#
_symmetry.space_group_name_H-M   'P 1'
#
loop_
_entity.id
_entity.type
_entity.pdbx_description
1 polymer ?
#
loop_
_entity_poly.entity_id
_entity_poly.type
_entity_poly.pdbx_seq_one_letter_code
_entity_poly.pdbx_strand_id
1 'polypeptide(L)'
;MAPTVSISSPSFSTIALAVAGYVMFSIIYQIVYYRFFHPLAYFPGPFWGSVTRLWITYHNVKGRENDVCEALHKKYGPVMRVTPTMLLISDATKLPLIYHRAAEKSQHYITGPTGSTEAIFNMQSHKMHARYRKIASTPYSFTNIKKMEPLVDAQLSYWLSRLDDLFASPNTAPTMKMREKSFDFCPWAVYMAYDVMSEVGFGAPLASSLEAATSGA
;
A
#
# COMPACT_ATOMS: atom_id res chain seq x y z
N MET A 1 -71.09 3.20 -9.37
CA MET A 1 -70.19 2.59 -8.37
C MET A 1 -68.89 2.25 -9.06
N ALA A 2 -67.82 3.02 -8.81
CA ALA A 2 -66.51 2.73 -9.38
C ALA A 2 -65.80 1.69 -8.48
N PRO A 3 -65.18 0.63 -9.05
CA PRO A 3 -64.48 -0.35 -8.25
C PRO A 3 -63.20 0.28 -7.67
N THR A 4 -63.16 0.42 -6.35
CA THR A 4 -61.93 0.76 -5.62
C THR A 4 -60.99 -0.44 -5.68
N VAL A 5 -59.95 -0.36 -6.52
CA VAL A 5 -58.87 -1.36 -6.53
C VAL A 5 -58.03 -1.15 -5.26
N SER A 6 -58.16 -2.04 -4.29
CA SER A 6 -57.35 -2.04 -3.07
C SER A 6 -55.96 -2.57 -3.41
N ILE A 7 -54.97 -1.68 -3.55
CA ILE A 7 -53.57 -2.07 -3.70
C ILE A 7 -53.09 -2.55 -2.32
N SER A 8 -52.91 -3.85 -2.14
CA SER A 8 -52.32 -4.39 -0.92
C SER A 8 -50.84 -4.02 -0.85
N SER A 9 -50.38 -3.57 0.32
CA SER A 9 -48.96 -3.30 0.55
C SER A 9 -48.17 -4.62 0.48
N PRO A 10 -46.97 -4.60 -0.13
CA PRO A 10 -46.15 -5.80 -0.23
C PRO A 10 -45.78 -6.30 1.17
N SER A 11 -46.01 -7.59 1.40
CA SER A 11 -45.61 -8.26 2.64
C SER A 11 -44.09 -8.26 2.81
N PHE A 12 -43.61 -8.35 4.06
CA PHE A 12 -42.18 -8.43 4.34
C PHE A 12 -41.50 -9.59 3.61
N SER A 13 -42.15 -10.75 3.48
CA SER A 13 -41.62 -11.91 2.77
C SER A 13 -41.46 -11.67 1.27
N THR A 14 -42.41 -10.99 0.64
CA THR A 14 -42.30 -10.60 -0.78
C THR A 14 -41.15 -9.64 -1.04
N ILE A 15 -40.92 -8.70 -0.12
CA ILE A 15 -39.78 -7.77 -0.21
C ILE A 15 -38.48 -8.55 -0.02
N ALA A 16 -38.39 -9.41 0.98
CA ALA A 16 -37.20 -10.22 1.25
C ALA A 16 -36.82 -11.12 0.06
N LEU A 17 -37.81 -11.79 -0.56
CA LEU A 17 -37.60 -12.61 -1.76
C LEU A 17 -37.15 -11.77 -2.95
N ALA A 18 -37.74 -10.60 -3.17
CA ALA A 18 -37.33 -9.70 -4.24
C ALA A 18 -35.88 -9.22 -4.06
N VAL A 19 -35.49 -8.87 -2.82
CA VAL A 19 -34.09 -8.50 -2.51
C VAL A 19 -33.15 -9.68 -2.74
N ALA A 20 -33.48 -10.88 -2.24
CA ALA A 20 -32.66 -12.07 -2.44
C ALA A 20 -32.49 -12.41 -3.93
N GLY A 21 -33.57 -12.33 -4.71
CA GLY A 21 -33.56 -12.53 -6.16
C GLY A 21 -32.70 -11.49 -6.89
N TYR A 22 -32.82 -10.22 -6.53
CA TYR A 22 -32.01 -9.14 -7.08
C TYR A 22 -30.51 -9.33 -6.78
N VAL A 23 -30.16 -9.71 -5.55
CA VAL A 23 -28.77 -10.00 -5.15
C VAL A 23 -28.22 -11.17 -5.93
N MET A 24 -28.97 -12.27 -6.03
CA MET A 24 -28.56 -13.46 -6.80
C MET A 24 -28.36 -13.12 -8.28
N PHE A 25 -29.31 -12.41 -8.89
CA PHE A 25 -29.20 -11.94 -10.27
C PHE A 25 -27.95 -11.07 -10.48
N SER A 26 -27.69 -10.13 -9.57
CA SER A 26 -26.52 -9.25 -9.64
C SER A 26 -25.21 -10.02 -9.59
N ILE A 27 -25.10 -11.03 -8.72
CA ILE A 27 -23.91 -11.89 -8.62
C ILE A 27 -23.70 -12.70 -9.91
N ILE A 28 -24.76 -13.32 -10.43
CA ILE A 28 -24.70 -14.12 -11.66
C ILE A 28 -24.31 -13.22 -12.84
N TYR A 29 -24.97 -12.07 -12.98
CA TYR A 29 -24.65 -11.08 -14.01
C TYR A 29 -23.18 -10.66 -13.93
N GLN A 30 -22.66 -10.38 -12.73
CA GLN A 30 -21.28 -10.02 -12.51
C GLN A 30 -20.31 -11.13 -12.97
N ILE A 31 -20.56 -12.39 -12.58
CA ILE A 31 -19.74 -13.54 -12.98
C ILE A 31 -19.70 -13.66 -14.50
N VAL A 32 -20.87 -13.66 -15.14
CA VAL A 32 -21.01 -13.84 -16.58
C VAL A 32 -20.35 -12.68 -17.34
N TYR A 33 -20.67 -11.43 -16.96
CA TYR A 33 -20.12 -10.25 -17.60
C TYR A 33 -18.60 -10.20 -17.50
N TYR A 34 -18.05 -10.31 -16.28
CA TYR A 34 -16.60 -10.17 -16.12
C TYR A 34 -15.82 -11.33 -16.70
N ARG A 35 -16.39 -12.55 -16.74
CA ARG A 35 -15.70 -13.69 -17.32
C ARG A 35 -15.69 -13.66 -18.85
N PHE A 36 -16.81 -13.33 -19.48
CA PHE A 36 -16.98 -13.56 -20.91
C PHE A 36 -17.04 -12.28 -21.75
N PHE A 37 -17.55 -11.18 -21.21
CA PHE A 37 -17.86 -9.98 -21.98
C PHE A 37 -16.96 -8.78 -21.66
N HIS A 38 -16.32 -8.77 -20.50
CA HIS A 38 -15.45 -7.67 -20.11
C HIS A 38 -14.22 -7.60 -21.03
N PRO A 39 -13.71 -6.40 -21.39
CA PRO A 39 -12.55 -6.26 -22.27
C PRO A 39 -11.33 -7.03 -21.79
N LEU A 40 -11.13 -7.23 -20.49
CA LEU A 40 -10.00 -8.01 -19.96
C LEU A 40 -10.23 -9.54 -19.96
N ALA A 41 -11.34 -10.05 -20.51
CA ALA A 41 -11.67 -11.48 -20.53
C ALA A 41 -10.67 -12.33 -21.33
N TYR A 42 -9.97 -11.74 -22.30
CA TYR A 42 -8.96 -12.44 -23.10
C TYR A 42 -7.66 -12.73 -22.33
N PHE A 43 -7.44 -12.07 -21.18
CA PHE A 43 -6.26 -12.32 -20.37
C PHE A 43 -6.45 -13.51 -19.44
N PRO A 44 -5.44 -14.39 -19.32
CA PRO A 44 -5.50 -15.51 -18.40
C PRO A 44 -5.48 -15.03 -16.95
N GLY A 45 -6.01 -15.83 -16.02
CA GLY A 45 -6.00 -15.51 -14.60
C GLY A 45 -6.79 -16.50 -13.74
N PRO A 46 -6.72 -16.36 -12.40
CA PRO A 46 -7.49 -17.18 -11.48
C PRO A 46 -8.99 -16.91 -11.64
N PHE A 47 -9.81 -17.97 -11.47
CA PHE A 47 -11.24 -17.88 -11.73
C PHE A 47 -11.90 -16.75 -10.93
N TRP A 48 -11.69 -16.76 -9.61
CA TRP A 48 -12.29 -15.80 -8.70
C TRP A 48 -11.68 -14.40 -8.80
N GLY A 49 -10.38 -14.29 -9.08
CA GLY A 49 -9.74 -12.99 -9.35
C GLY A 49 -10.30 -12.31 -10.59
N SER A 50 -10.67 -13.07 -11.63
CA SER A 50 -11.32 -12.47 -12.82
C SER A 50 -12.72 -11.88 -12.55
N VAL A 51 -13.40 -12.29 -11.46
CA VAL A 51 -14.81 -11.99 -11.18
C VAL A 51 -14.99 -10.99 -10.04
N THR A 52 -14.16 -11.06 -9.00
CA THR A 52 -14.30 -10.24 -7.80
C THR A 52 -12.94 -9.83 -7.22
N ARG A 53 -12.88 -8.61 -6.67
CA ARG A 53 -11.71 -8.12 -5.93
C ARG A 53 -11.53 -8.83 -4.58
N LEU A 54 -12.60 -9.41 -4.03
CA LEU A 54 -12.57 -10.11 -2.74
C LEU A 54 -11.55 -11.26 -2.72
N TRP A 55 -11.28 -11.86 -3.88
CA TRP A 55 -10.30 -12.93 -4.00
C TRP A 55 -8.88 -12.47 -3.64
N ILE A 56 -8.41 -11.36 -4.23
CA ILE A 56 -7.09 -10.83 -3.91
C ILE A 56 -7.07 -10.21 -2.49
N THR A 57 -8.17 -9.58 -2.07
CA THR A 57 -8.32 -9.05 -0.70
C THR A 57 -8.16 -10.14 0.35
N TYR A 58 -8.71 -11.34 0.13
CA TYR A 58 -8.52 -12.47 1.03
C TYR A 58 -7.03 -12.83 1.19
N HIS A 59 -6.29 -12.89 0.09
CA HIS A 59 -4.85 -13.20 0.12
C HIS A 59 -4.01 -12.07 0.74
N ASN A 60 -4.42 -10.82 0.52
CA ASN A 60 -3.82 -9.65 1.16
C ASN A 60 -4.01 -9.67 2.67
N VAL A 61 -5.23 -9.92 3.16
CA VAL A 61 -5.53 -10.04 4.61
C VAL A 61 -4.76 -11.19 5.26
N LYS A 62 -4.46 -12.25 4.49
CA LYS A 62 -3.62 -13.36 4.95
C LYS A 62 -2.11 -13.09 4.87
N GLY A 63 -1.69 -11.94 4.35
CA GLY A 63 -0.27 -11.58 4.19
C GLY A 63 0.47 -12.40 3.13
N ARG A 64 -0.26 -13.03 2.19
CA ARG A 64 0.31 -13.95 1.18
C ARG A 64 0.12 -13.47 -0.25
N GLU A 65 -0.26 -12.21 -0.44
CA GLU A 65 -0.49 -11.64 -1.78
C GLU A 65 0.73 -11.79 -2.68
N ASN A 66 1.94 -11.52 -2.18
CA ASN A 66 3.16 -11.61 -2.96
C ASN A 66 3.43 -13.05 -3.45
N ASP A 67 3.41 -14.04 -2.56
CA ASP A 67 3.58 -15.46 -2.90
C ASP A 67 2.57 -15.91 -3.97
N VAL A 68 1.32 -15.48 -3.80
CA VAL A 68 0.22 -15.82 -4.70
C VAL A 68 0.45 -15.18 -6.07
N CYS A 69 0.77 -13.90 -6.12
CA CYS A 69 1.07 -13.19 -7.37
C CYS A 69 2.26 -13.81 -8.10
N GLU A 70 3.32 -14.21 -7.39
CA GLU A 70 4.46 -14.91 -7.98
C GLU A 70 4.05 -16.27 -8.58
N ALA A 71 3.32 -17.08 -7.82
CA ALA A 71 2.84 -18.38 -8.28
C ALA A 71 1.90 -18.24 -9.50
N LEU A 72 1.07 -17.21 -9.51
CA LEU A 72 0.20 -16.92 -10.63
C LEU A 72 0.99 -16.50 -11.89
N HIS A 73 2.03 -15.68 -11.76
CA HIS A 73 2.89 -15.33 -12.89
C HIS A 73 3.62 -16.55 -13.46
N LYS A 74 4.07 -17.48 -12.60
CA LYS A 74 4.63 -18.76 -13.04
C LYS A 74 3.61 -19.62 -13.81
N LYS A 75 2.33 -19.52 -13.46
CA LYS A 75 1.24 -20.32 -14.07
C LYS A 75 0.66 -19.73 -15.35
N TYR A 76 0.38 -18.42 -15.35
CA TYR A 76 -0.36 -17.73 -16.41
C TYR A 76 0.52 -16.86 -17.31
N GLY A 77 1.79 -16.67 -16.94
CA GLY A 77 2.76 -15.91 -17.70
C GLY A 77 2.85 -14.44 -17.28
N PRO A 78 3.51 -13.61 -18.10
CA PRO A 78 3.95 -12.29 -17.70
C PRO A 78 2.85 -11.22 -17.69
N VAL A 79 1.70 -11.50 -18.28
CA VAL A 79 0.53 -10.61 -18.27
C VAL A 79 -0.69 -11.42 -17.94
N MET A 80 -1.32 -11.11 -16.82
CA MET A 80 -2.48 -11.84 -16.34
C MET A 80 -3.47 -10.91 -15.67
N ARG A 81 -4.70 -11.36 -15.58
CA ARG A 81 -5.78 -10.65 -14.91
C ARG A 81 -5.87 -11.10 -13.46
N VAL A 82 -5.64 -10.18 -12.52
CA VAL A 82 -5.67 -10.45 -11.07
C VAL A 82 -6.97 -9.97 -10.40
N THR A 83 -7.61 -8.94 -10.96
CA THR A 83 -8.96 -8.50 -10.57
C THR A 83 -9.85 -8.30 -11.80
N PRO A 84 -11.16 -8.03 -11.64
CA PRO A 84 -12.04 -7.79 -12.79
C PRO A 84 -11.55 -6.68 -13.71
N THR A 85 -10.90 -5.65 -13.16
CA THR A 85 -10.50 -4.42 -13.87
C THR A 85 -9.00 -4.15 -13.82
N MET A 86 -8.17 -5.10 -13.34
CA MET A 86 -6.73 -4.91 -13.17
C MET A 86 -5.93 -6.09 -13.72
N LEU A 87 -4.88 -5.75 -14.47
CA LEU A 87 -3.85 -6.67 -14.92
C LEU A 87 -2.64 -6.60 -13.98
N LEU A 88 -2.02 -7.75 -13.74
CA LEU A 88 -0.70 -7.85 -13.15
C LEU A 88 0.31 -8.18 -14.24
N ILE A 89 1.40 -7.41 -14.28
CA ILE A 89 2.36 -7.43 -15.37
C ILE A 89 3.77 -7.58 -14.78
N SER A 90 4.50 -8.62 -15.21
CA SER A 90 5.88 -8.91 -14.80
C SER A 90 6.88 -8.79 -15.96
N ASP A 91 6.54 -7.99 -16.99
CA ASP A 91 7.36 -7.81 -18.19
C ASP A 91 7.91 -6.39 -18.26
N ALA A 92 9.23 -6.27 -18.11
CA ALA A 92 9.95 -5.00 -18.14
C ALA A 92 9.82 -4.28 -19.48
N THR A 93 9.61 -5.00 -20.59
CA THR A 93 9.45 -4.39 -21.93
C THR A 93 8.17 -3.55 -22.03
N LYS A 94 7.20 -3.76 -21.12
CA LYS A 94 5.94 -3.00 -21.07
C LYS A 94 6.02 -1.74 -20.20
N LEU A 95 7.13 -1.50 -19.50
CA LEU A 95 7.29 -0.32 -18.64
C LEU A 95 7.03 1.01 -19.38
N PRO A 96 7.53 1.23 -20.62
CA PRO A 96 7.25 2.48 -21.34
C PRO A 96 5.76 2.71 -21.63
N LEU A 97 5.00 1.63 -21.83
CA LEU A 97 3.56 1.67 -22.05
C LEU A 97 2.80 1.99 -20.76
N ILE A 98 3.17 1.33 -19.66
CA ILE A 98 2.47 1.42 -18.37
C ILE A 98 2.81 2.73 -17.65
N TYR A 99 4.10 3.07 -17.56
CA TYR A 99 4.60 4.26 -16.87
C TYR A 99 4.79 5.44 -17.81
N HIS A 100 3.93 5.55 -18.83
CA HIS A 100 3.94 6.68 -19.74
C HIS A 100 3.69 7.99 -18.99
N ARG A 101 4.33 9.09 -19.41
CA ARG A 101 4.26 10.42 -18.74
C ARG A 101 2.85 11.03 -18.63
N ALA A 102 1.91 10.51 -19.42
CA ALA A 102 0.51 10.94 -19.44
C ALA A 102 -0.43 9.86 -18.89
N ALA A 103 0.10 8.81 -18.26
CA ALA A 103 -0.71 7.80 -17.60
C ALA A 103 -1.38 8.42 -16.37
N GLU A 104 -2.70 8.27 -16.30
CA GLU A 104 -3.48 8.64 -15.12
C GLU A 104 -3.46 7.49 -14.12
N LYS A 105 -3.36 7.80 -12.83
CA LYS A 105 -3.53 6.77 -11.80
C LYS A 105 -5.01 6.39 -11.70
N SER A 106 -5.26 5.13 -11.39
CA SER A 106 -6.63 4.64 -11.24
C SER A 106 -7.27 5.12 -9.93
N GLN A 107 -8.59 4.91 -9.82
CA GLN A 107 -9.36 5.11 -8.59
C GLN A 107 -8.93 4.21 -7.42
N HIS A 108 -7.90 3.38 -7.59
CA HIS A 108 -7.24 2.70 -6.48
C HIS A 108 -6.50 3.69 -5.57
N TYR A 109 -6.02 4.80 -6.13
CA TYR A 109 -5.43 5.89 -5.35
C TYR A 109 -6.55 6.76 -4.80
N ILE A 110 -6.96 6.46 -3.58
CA ILE A 110 -7.91 7.27 -2.84
C ILE A 110 -7.16 8.32 -2.02
N THR A 111 -7.78 9.49 -1.83
CA THR A 111 -7.40 10.41 -0.77
C THR A 111 -7.58 9.65 0.54
N GLY A 112 -6.47 9.26 1.17
CA GLY A 112 -6.50 8.47 2.40
C GLY A 112 -7.19 9.19 3.56
N PRO A 113 -7.02 8.73 4.81
CA PRO A 113 -7.63 9.34 5.99
C PRO A 113 -7.26 10.82 6.21
N THR A 114 -6.25 11.32 5.49
CA THR A 114 -5.57 12.60 5.67
C THR A 114 -6.29 13.82 5.08
N GLY A 115 -7.54 13.70 4.63
CA GLY A 115 -8.40 14.83 4.27
C GLY A 115 -8.91 14.84 2.82
N SER A 116 -9.52 15.96 2.42
CA SER A 116 -10.14 16.15 1.09
C SER A 116 -9.14 16.50 -0.02
N THR A 117 -7.90 16.84 0.33
CA THR A 117 -6.85 17.25 -0.63
C THR A 117 -5.94 16.08 -0.98
N GLU A 118 -5.75 15.84 -2.28
CA GLU A 118 -4.82 14.81 -2.77
C GLU A 118 -3.36 15.17 -2.46
N ALA A 119 -2.67 14.30 -1.72
CA ALA A 119 -1.21 14.34 -1.62
C ALA A 119 -0.57 14.02 -2.99
N ILE A 120 0.65 14.49 -3.25
CA ILE A 120 1.37 14.24 -4.51
C ILE A 120 1.38 12.74 -4.86
N PHE A 121 1.54 11.87 -3.86
CA PHE A 121 1.50 10.42 -4.07
C PHE A 121 0.14 9.90 -4.58
N ASN A 122 -0.97 10.51 -4.17
CA ASN A 122 -2.33 10.08 -4.52
C ASN A 122 -2.91 10.77 -5.74
N MET A 123 -2.37 11.93 -6.14
CA MET A 123 -2.87 12.71 -7.29
C MET A 123 -3.01 11.83 -8.52
N GLN A 124 -4.26 11.69 -8.99
CA GLN A 124 -4.57 10.83 -10.13
C GLN A 124 -4.19 11.47 -11.45
N SER A 125 -4.45 12.79 -11.58
CA SER A 125 -4.14 13.54 -12.79
C SER A 125 -2.62 13.76 -12.97
N HIS A 126 -2.08 13.32 -14.10
CA HIS A 126 -0.68 13.43 -14.47
C HIS A 126 -0.26 14.90 -14.59
N LYS A 127 -1.18 15.79 -15.01
CA LYS A 127 -0.93 17.24 -15.12
C LYS A 127 -0.79 17.88 -13.74
N MET A 128 -1.70 17.56 -12.84
CA MET A 128 -1.65 18.05 -11.45
C MET A 128 -0.42 17.51 -10.74
N HIS A 129 -0.19 16.20 -10.83
CA HIS A 129 1.01 15.55 -10.31
C HIS A 129 2.29 16.21 -10.82
N ALA A 130 2.40 16.48 -12.13
CA ALA A 130 3.57 17.15 -12.71
C ALA A 130 3.78 18.57 -12.15
N ARG A 131 2.70 19.35 -11.99
CA ARG A 131 2.75 20.70 -11.39
C ARG A 131 3.29 20.65 -9.96
N TYR A 132 2.73 19.81 -9.10
CA TYR A 132 3.14 19.73 -7.69
C TYR A 132 4.49 19.06 -7.50
N ARG A 133 4.82 18.03 -8.31
CA ARG A 133 6.16 17.42 -8.32
C ARG A 133 7.23 18.46 -8.63
N LYS A 134 6.99 19.37 -9.57
CA LYS A 134 7.93 20.46 -9.88
C LYS A 134 8.20 21.33 -8.65
N ILE A 135 7.15 21.71 -7.91
CA ILE A 135 7.26 22.51 -6.68
C ILE A 135 8.07 21.75 -5.60
N ALA A 136 7.76 20.46 -5.40
CA ALA A 136 8.42 19.64 -4.40
C ALA A 136 9.84 19.18 -4.77
N SER A 137 10.30 19.39 -6.01
CA SER A 137 11.57 18.82 -6.49
C SER A 137 12.83 19.51 -5.97
N THR A 138 12.75 20.79 -5.59
CA THR A 138 13.93 21.60 -5.24
C THR A 138 14.76 21.02 -4.09
N PRO A 139 14.18 20.57 -2.95
CA PRO A 139 14.95 19.95 -1.87
C PRO A 139 15.68 18.66 -2.30
N TYR A 140 15.13 17.92 -3.27
CA TYR A 140 15.71 16.68 -3.78
C TYR A 140 16.74 16.88 -4.91
N SER A 141 17.12 18.13 -5.21
CA SER A 141 18.22 18.37 -6.14
C SER A 141 19.55 17.91 -5.54
N PHE A 142 20.46 17.40 -6.38
CA PHE A 142 21.77 16.92 -5.93
C PHE A 142 22.52 17.97 -5.08
N THR A 143 22.46 19.24 -5.49
CA THR A 143 23.05 20.36 -4.76
C THR A 143 22.50 20.52 -3.34
N ASN A 144 21.20 20.32 -3.14
CA ASN A 144 20.57 20.44 -1.82
C ASN A 144 20.77 19.17 -0.99
N ILE A 145 20.71 17.98 -1.61
CA ILE A 145 21.03 16.71 -0.95
C ILE A 145 22.45 16.75 -0.36
N LYS A 146 23.44 17.25 -1.13
CA LYS A 146 24.82 17.39 -0.64
C LYS A 146 24.94 18.32 0.59
N LYS A 147 24.06 19.32 0.71
CA LYS A 147 24.04 20.18 1.91
C LYS A 147 23.42 19.51 3.12
N MET A 148 22.60 18.47 2.92
CA MET A 148 21.96 17.70 3.98
C MET A 148 22.84 16.56 4.49
N GLU A 149 23.87 16.16 3.75
CA GLU A 149 24.81 15.08 4.12
C GLU A 149 25.35 15.20 5.56
N PRO A 150 25.82 16.37 6.05
CA PRO A 150 26.31 16.48 7.43
C PRO A 150 25.24 16.18 8.50
N LEU A 151 23.96 16.44 8.21
CA LEU A 151 22.86 16.13 9.12
C LEU A 151 22.64 14.61 9.23
N VAL A 152 22.76 13.92 8.09
CA VAL A 152 22.69 12.45 8.05
C VAL A 152 23.89 11.84 8.78
N ASP A 153 25.10 12.36 8.55
CA ASP A 153 26.33 11.88 9.19
C ASP A 153 26.29 12.05 10.71
N ALA A 154 25.74 13.16 11.19
CA ALA A 154 25.57 13.41 12.62
C ALA A 154 24.65 12.36 13.26
N GLN A 155 23.51 12.06 12.62
CA GLN A 155 22.56 11.07 13.14
C GLN A 155 23.12 9.64 13.04
N LEU A 156 23.85 9.33 11.97
CA LEU A 156 24.50 8.03 11.82
C LEU A 156 25.58 7.82 12.89
N SER A 157 26.40 8.85 13.15
CA SER A 157 27.43 8.82 14.17
C SER A 157 26.83 8.62 15.56
N TYR A 158 25.75 9.33 15.88
CA TYR A 158 25.00 9.14 17.12
C TYR A 158 24.42 7.73 17.23
N TRP A 159 23.77 7.23 16.18
CA TRP A 159 23.21 5.88 16.18
C TRP A 159 24.28 4.81 16.41
N LEU A 160 25.44 4.92 15.74
CA LEU A 160 26.59 4.03 15.95
C LEU A 160 27.11 4.10 17.38
N SER A 161 27.25 5.30 17.96
CA SER A 161 27.73 5.44 19.34
C SER A 161 26.78 4.77 20.33
N ARG A 162 25.46 4.85 20.11
CA ARG A 162 24.47 4.14 20.94
C ARG A 162 24.57 2.62 20.80
N LEU A 163 24.82 2.11 19.60
CA LEU A 163 25.06 0.69 19.40
C LEU A 163 26.33 0.23 20.13
N ASP A 164 27.40 1.02 20.07
CA ASP A 164 28.65 0.72 20.76
C ASP A 164 28.50 0.74 22.28
N ASP A 165 27.84 1.76 22.83
CA ASP A 165 27.61 1.91 24.28
C ASP A 165 26.80 0.75 24.85
N LEU A 166 25.77 0.33 24.11
CA LEU A 166 24.78 -0.63 24.59
C LEU A 166 25.17 -2.08 24.27
N PHE A 167 25.73 -2.36 23.09
CA PHE A 167 25.89 -3.75 22.62
C PHE A 167 27.34 -4.19 22.41
N ALA A 168 28.28 -3.26 22.21
CA ALA A 168 29.68 -3.61 21.93
C ALA A 168 30.65 -3.37 23.11
N SER A 169 30.41 -2.35 23.95
CA SER A 169 31.36 -1.91 24.97
C SER A 169 31.49 -2.89 26.15
N PRO A 170 32.72 -3.33 26.51
CA PRO A 170 32.94 -4.28 27.59
C PRO A 170 32.69 -3.70 29.00
N ASN A 171 32.69 -2.37 29.16
CA ASN A 171 32.54 -1.70 30.46
C ASN A 171 31.08 -1.40 30.87
N THR A 172 30.10 -1.58 29.97
CA THR A 172 28.67 -1.50 30.28
C THR A 172 28.12 -2.82 30.86
N ALA A 173 29.03 -3.73 31.24
CA ALA A 173 28.74 -5.06 31.78
C ALA A 173 29.05 -5.24 33.29
N PRO A 174 28.52 -4.42 34.24
CA PRO A 174 28.39 -4.88 35.62
C PRO A 174 26.98 -5.32 36.04
N THR A 175 25.93 -5.09 35.24
CA THR A 175 24.54 -5.25 35.76
C THR A 175 23.63 -6.22 35.01
N MET A 176 23.96 -6.66 33.79
CA MET A 176 23.15 -7.65 33.07
C MET A 176 24.03 -8.75 32.47
N LYS A 177 23.71 -10.01 32.78
CA LYS A 177 24.43 -11.21 32.33
C LYS A 177 24.52 -11.23 30.80
N MET A 178 25.73 -11.38 30.28
CA MET A 178 26.12 -11.43 28.85
C MET A 178 25.35 -12.39 27.92
N ARG A 179 24.40 -13.19 28.42
CA ARG A 179 23.75 -14.27 27.65
C ARG A 179 22.44 -13.89 26.95
N GLU A 180 21.93 -12.67 27.14
CA GLU A 180 20.56 -12.30 26.70
C GLU A 180 20.46 -11.07 25.79
N LYS A 181 21.57 -10.46 25.35
CA LYS A 181 21.51 -9.26 24.50
C LYS A 181 21.43 -9.64 23.01
N SER A 182 20.33 -10.24 22.58
CA SER A 182 19.99 -10.30 21.15
C SER A 182 19.73 -8.87 20.67
N PHE A 183 20.59 -8.38 19.77
CA PHE A 183 20.35 -7.11 19.10
C PHE A 183 19.34 -7.32 17.97
N ASP A 184 18.11 -6.87 18.16
CA ASP A 184 17.13 -6.81 17.07
C ASP A 184 17.39 -5.57 16.21
N PHE A 185 18.00 -5.78 15.05
CA PHE A 185 18.33 -4.70 14.12
C PHE A 185 17.10 -4.00 13.53
N CYS A 186 15.96 -4.69 13.44
CA CYS A 186 14.78 -4.19 12.74
C CYS A 186 14.26 -2.86 13.32
N PRO A 187 13.93 -2.76 14.63
CA PRO A 187 13.50 -1.49 15.22
C PRO A 187 14.61 -0.43 15.19
N TRP A 188 15.88 -0.82 15.37
CA TRP A 188 17.00 0.11 15.37
C TRP A 188 17.25 0.77 14.02
N ALA A 189 17.10 0.03 12.92
CA ALA A 189 17.17 0.59 11.57
C ALA A 189 16.02 1.56 11.30
N VAL A 190 14.83 1.26 11.81
CA VAL A 190 13.64 2.12 11.70
C VAL A 190 13.85 3.42 12.49
N TYR A 191 14.39 3.38 13.72
CA TYR A 191 14.68 4.58 14.50
C TYR A 191 15.70 5.49 13.82
N MET A 192 16.79 4.90 13.31
CA MET A 192 17.78 5.65 12.54
C MET A 192 17.13 6.36 11.36
N ALA A 193 16.30 5.66 10.58
CA ALA A 193 15.61 6.27 9.44
C ALA A 193 14.66 7.40 9.87
N TYR A 194 13.91 7.23 10.97
CA TYR A 194 13.02 8.28 11.48
C TYR A 194 13.77 9.52 11.93
N ASP A 195 14.86 9.35 12.67
CA ASP A 195 15.65 10.49 13.16
C ASP A 195 16.32 11.22 11.99
N VAL A 196 16.90 10.50 11.02
CA VAL A 196 17.47 11.11 9.80
C VAL A 196 16.42 11.90 9.03
N MET A 197 15.25 11.32 8.80
CA MET A 197 14.18 12.00 8.07
C MET A 197 13.65 13.22 8.81
N SER A 198 13.65 13.19 10.14
CA SER A 198 13.16 14.29 10.97
C SER A 198 14.18 15.42 11.08
N GLU A 199 15.47 15.08 11.21
CA GLU A 199 16.56 16.05 11.17
C GLU A 199 16.57 16.80 9.84
N VAL A 200 16.50 16.06 8.72
CA VAL A 200 16.49 16.65 7.38
C VAL A 200 15.19 17.43 7.11
N GLY A 201 14.05 16.93 7.58
CA GLY A 201 12.73 17.49 7.28
C GLY A 201 12.31 18.66 8.17
N PHE A 202 12.65 18.61 9.45
CA PHE A 202 12.18 19.53 10.49
C PHE A 202 13.32 20.23 11.25
N GLY A 203 14.58 19.85 11.02
CA GLY A 203 15.74 20.46 11.67
C GLY A 203 15.98 19.99 13.11
N ALA A 204 15.37 18.87 13.51
CA ALA A 204 15.63 18.22 14.80
C ALA A 204 15.33 16.71 14.72
N PRO A 205 16.07 15.86 15.44
CA PRO A 205 15.82 14.43 15.43
C PRO A 205 14.60 14.14 16.32
N LEU A 206 13.91 13.03 16.05
CA LEU A 206 12.76 12.64 16.86
C LEU A 206 13.16 12.13 18.25
N ALA A 207 14.45 11.84 18.50
CA ALA A 207 15.21 11.58 19.75
C ALA A 207 14.58 10.62 20.79
N SER A 208 13.30 10.79 21.09
CA SER A 208 12.41 9.91 21.85
C SER A 208 12.35 8.46 21.34
N SER A 209 12.70 8.19 20.07
CA SER A 209 12.64 6.85 19.46
C SER A 209 13.69 5.90 20.06
N LEU A 210 14.92 6.38 20.23
CA LEU A 210 16.04 5.65 20.81
C LEU A 210 15.98 5.62 22.34
N GLU A 211 15.49 6.69 22.98
CA GLU A 211 15.27 6.70 24.44
C GLU A 211 14.16 5.74 24.86
N ALA A 212 13.06 5.66 24.11
CA ALA A 212 11.96 4.72 24.36
C ALA A 212 12.37 3.26 24.14
N ALA A 213 13.23 2.99 23.17
CA ALA A 213 13.78 1.65 22.93
C ALA A 213 14.66 1.16 24.09
N THR A 214 15.31 2.09 24.81
CA THR A 214 16.13 1.77 25.98
C THR A 214 15.37 1.73 27.30
N SER A 215 14.14 2.24 27.37
CA SER A 215 13.33 2.26 28.61
C SER A 215 12.32 1.10 28.71
N GLY A 216 12.11 0.36 27.63
CA GLY A 216 11.30 -0.88 27.59
C GLY A 216 12.12 -2.18 27.65
N ALA A 217 13.43 -2.09 27.91
CA ALA A 217 14.36 -3.21 28.06
C ALA A 217 14.79 -3.39 29.52
#